data_AF-A0AAD8FUY9-F1
#
_entry.id   AF-A0AAD8FUY9-F1
#
_cell.length_a   1.000
_cell.length_b   1.000
_cell.length_c   1.000
_cell.angle_alpha   90.00
_cell.angle_beta   90.00
_cell.angle_gamma   90.00
#
_symmetry.space_group_name_H-M   'P 1'
#
loop_
_entity.id
_entity.type
_entity.pdbx_description
1 polymer ?
#
loop_
_entity_poly.entity_id
_entity_poly.type
_entity_poly.pdbx_seq_one_letter_code
_entity_poly.pdbx_strand_id
1 'polypeptide(L)'
;VEWISYYLLKNIATIQKSVEWISYYLLKNIATVQKSVEWISYYLLKNIATIQKSVEWISYYLLKRSVLLFSREMKMGFLGRTCLIVLSLLPAVSTQGRWTVVGSDQPVIAEAGDDVILPCHISPRVNAVDMEVRWFRERFDMPVHLYLKQRDQPGRQDRAYQGRTALSPSALQTGNISLHLRNLRSSDRGVYTCFADDGRWNEEGQTEVIVTAMERKLEPMGK
;
A
#
# COMPACT_ATOMS: atom_id res chain seq x y z
N VAL A 1 -55.94 42.31 16.83
CA VAL A 1 -55.79 40.85 16.64
C VAL A 1 -54.71 40.52 15.61
N GLU A 2 -54.66 41.24 14.47
CA GLU A 2 -53.70 40.98 13.39
C GLU A 2 -52.22 41.19 13.75
N TRP A 3 -51.88 42.23 14.51
CA TRP A 3 -50.49 42.48 14.93
C TRP A 3 -49.92 41.39 15.83
N ILE A 4 -50.73 40.82 16.72
CA ILE A 4 -50.32 39.73 17.61
C ILE A 4 -49.97 38.49 16.78
N SER A 5 -50.79 38.16 15.78
CA SER A 5 -50.54 37.06 14.85
C SER A 5 -49.25 37.28 14.03
N TYR A 6 -49.03 38.50 13.54
CA TYR A 6 -47.81 38.88 12.83
C TYR A 6 -46.53 38.68 13.67
N TYR A 7 -46.51 39.20 14.91
CA TYR A 7 -45.34 39.06 15.79
C TYR A 7 -45.11 37.61 16.22
N LEU A 8 -46.18 36.83 16.44
CA LEU A 8 -46.09 35.40 16.71
C LEU A 8 -45.44 34.63 15.54
N LEU A 9 -45.91 34.85 14.31
CA LEU A 9 -45.37 34.19 13.12
C LEU A 9 -43.91 34.56 12.88
N LYS A 10 -43.54 35.83 13.07
CA LYS A 10 -42.16 36.30 12.94
C LYS A 10 -41.24 35.69 14.01
N ASN A 11 -41.71 35.56 15.24
CA ASN A 11 -40.97 34.90 16.33
C ASN A 11 -40.78 33.40 16.04
N ILE A 12 -41.84 32.71 15.59
CA ILE A 12 -41.77 31.30 15.19
C ILE A 12 -40.74 31.10 14.07
N ALA A 13 -40.79 31.93 13.02
CA ALA A 13 -39.83 31.85 11.91
C ALA A 13 -38.38 32.12 12.35
N THR A 14 -38.18 33.01 13.33
CA THR A 14 -36.85 33.29 13.89
C THR A 14 -36.34 32.11 14.72
N ILE A 15 -37.19 31.53 15.56
CA ILE A 15 -36.88 30.32 16.33
C ILE A 15 -36.55 29.16 15.40
N GLN A 16 -37.33 28.96 14.34
CA GLN A 16 -37.12 27.88 13.37
C GLN A 16 -35.76 28.00 12.67
N LYS A 17 -35.37 29.21 12.24
CA LYS A 17 -34.03 29.45 11.67
C LYS A 17 -32.91 29.16 12.67
N SER A 18 -33.09 29.53 13.94
CA SER A 18 -32.12 29.22 15.00
C SER A 18 -32.00 27.71 15.22
N VAL A 19 -33.12 26.97 15.21
CA VAL A 19 -33.12 25.51 15.31
C VAL A 19 -32.39 24.87 14.12
N GLU A 20 -32.68 25.30 12.90
CA GLU A 20 -32.01 24.81 11.68
C GLU A 20 -30.49 25.03 11.74
N TRP A 21 -30.06 26.21 12.20
CA TRP A 21 -28.65 26.54 12.32
C TRP A 21 -27.96 25.68 13.38
N ILE A 22 -28.57 25.51 14.55
CA ILE A 22 -28.06 24.64 15.61
C ILE A 22 -27.96 23.19 15.12
N SER A 23 -28.99 22.68 14.44
CA SER A 23 -28.99 21.35 13.84
C SER A 23 -27.86 21.18 12.82
N TYR A 24 -27.64 22.16 11.94
CA TYR A 24 -26.54 22.14 10.98
C TYR A 24 -25.17 22.03 11.67
N TYR A 25 -24.91 22.86 12.68
CA TYR A 25 -23.63 22.83 13.41
C TYR A 25 -23.41 21.52 14.15
N LEU A 26 -24.46 20.98 14.79
CA LEU A 26 -24.39 19.68 15.46
C LEU A 26 -24.06 18.55 14.48
N LEU A 27 -24.75 18.49 13.34
CA LEU A 27 -24.49 17.47 12.31
C LEU A 27 -23.07 17.56 11.76
N LYS A 28 -22.57 18.77 11.53
CA LYS A 28 -21.19 18.98 11.04
C LYS A 28 -20.15 18.55 12.07
N ASN A 29 -20.38 18.85 13.36
CA ASN A 29 -19.50 18.41 14.44
C ASN A 29 -19.52 16.88 14.59
N ILE A 30 -20.70 16.25 14.57
CA ILE A 30 -20.86 14.79 14.59
C ILE A 30 -20.10 14.16 13.41
N ALA A 31 -20.27 14.66 12.19
CA ALA A 31 -19.57 14.15 11.02
C ALA A 31 -18.04 14.29 11.13
N THR A 32 -17.55 15.33 11.78
CA THR A 32 -16.12 15.54 12.02
C THR A 32 -15.57 14.54 13.04
N VAL A 33 -16.28 14.37 14.17
CA VAL A 33 -15.92 13.37 15.19
C VAL A 33 -15.98 11.96 14.60
N GLN A 34 -16.99 11.65 13.80
CA GLN A 34 -17.15 10.35 13.16
C GLN A 34 -15.98 10.03 12.22
N LYS A 35 -15.52 11.01 11.43
CA LYS A 35 -14.30 10.85 10.62
C LYS A 35 -13.07 10.57 11.49
N SER A 36 -12.91 11.26 12.61
CA SER A 36 -11.81 10.99 13.53
C SER A 36 -11.88 9.58 14.11
N VAL A 37 -13.08 9.11 14.47
CA VAL A 37 -13.30 7.72 14.94
C VAL A 37 -12.95 6.72 13.85
N GLU A 38 -13.40 6.92 12.61
CA GLU A 38 -13.07 6.05 11.46
C GLU A 38 -11.55 5.94 11.23
N TRP A 39 -10.85 7.08 11.29
CA TRP A 39 -9.39 7.11 11.17
C TRP A 39 -8.69 6.36 12.30
N ILE A 40 -9.12 6.55 13.56
CA ILE A 40 -8.56 5.84 14.71
C ILE A 40 -8.80 4.33 14.58
N SER A 41 -10.02 3.92 14.21
CA SER A 41 -10.36 2.52 13.97
C SER A 41 -9.51 1.90 12.86
N TYR A 42 -9.29 2.62 11.75
CA TYR A 42 -8.43 2.16 10.66
C TYR A 42 -6.99 1.85 11.13
N TYR A 43 -6.37 2.78 11.87
CA TYR A 43 -5.00 2.58 12.37
C TYR A 43 -4.91 1.46 13.40
N LEU A 44 -5.90 1.34 14.30
CA LEU A 44 -5.94 0.25 15.28
C LEU A 44 -6.05 -1.12 14.58
N LEU A 45 -6.94 -1.26 13.61
CA LEU A 45 -7.11 -2.49 12.85
C LEU A 45 -5.84 -2.87 12.08
N LYS A 46 -5.17 -1.89 11.47
CA LYS A 46 -3.91 -2.12 10.76
C LYS A 46 -2.79 -2.58 11.70
N ASN A 47 -2.69 -1.98 12.88
CA ASN A 47 -1.71 -2.38 13.90
C ASN A 47 -1.98 -3.79 14.41
N ILE A 48 -3.24 -4.13 14.70
CA ILE A 48 -3.65 -5.48 15.11
C ILE A 48 -3.30 -6.50 14.03
N ALA A 49 -3.61 -6.22 12.75
CA ALA A 49 -3.26 -7.10 11.63
C ALA A 49 -1.76 -7.34 11.50
N THR A 50 -0.94 -6.30 11.75
CA THR A 50 0.52 -6.41 11.72
C THR A 50 1.04 -7.29 12.86
N ILE A 51 0.54 -7.08 14.08
CA ILE A 51 0.87 -7.91 15.25
C ILE A 51 0.44 -9.36 15.01
N GLN A 52 -0.75 -9.57 14.47
CA GLN A 52 -1.29 -10.89 14.18
C GLN A 52 -0.43 -11.64 13.15
N LYS A 53 0.02 -10.96 12.09
CA LYS A 53 1.00 -11.52 11.14
C LYS A 53 2.29 -11.95 11.85
N SER A 54 2.83 -11.11 12.76
CA SER A 54 4.02 -11.49 13.54
C SER A 54 3.79 -12.71 14.43
N VAL A 55 2.63 -12.80 15.08
CA VAL A 55 2.24 -13.96 15.90
C VAL A 55 2.13 -15.23 15.06
N GLU A 56 1.51 -15.17 13.88
CA GLU A 56 1.40 -16.29 12.95
C GLU A 56 2.78 -16.80 12.51
N TRP A 57 3.70 -15.89 12.17
CA TRP A 57 5.08 -16.24 11.81
C TRP A 57 5.83 -16.91 12.96
N ILE A 58 5.71 -16.37 14.18
CA ILE A 58 6.33 -16.97 15.38
C ILE A 58 5.76 -18.36 15.61
N SER A 59 4.45 -18.53 15.55
CA SER A 59 3.77 -19.84 15.68
C SER A 59 4.26 -20.84 14.64
N TYR A 60 4.39 -20.44 13.36
CA TYR A 60 4.93 -21.27 12.29
C TYR A 60 6.35 -21.77 12.59
N TYR A 61 7.26 -20.88 12.99
CA TYR A 61 8.64 -21.25 13.29
C TYR A 61 8.77 -22.17 14.50
N LEU A 62 7.97 -21.93 15.54
CA LEU A 62 7.95 -22.79 16.74
C LEU A 62 7.43 -24.19 16.42
N LEU A 63 6.35 -24.29 15.63
CA LEU A 63 5.79 -25.57 15.17
C LEU A 63 6.76 -26.33 14.26
N LYS A 64 7.41 -25.64 13.32
CA LYS A 64 8.39 -26.27 12.41
C LYS A 64 9.62 -26.78 13.18
N ARG A 65 10.08 -26.02 14.17
CA ARG A 65 11.24 -26.41 15.00
C ARG A 65 10.91 -27.59 15.92
N SER A 66 9.73 -27.66 16.52
CA SER A 66 9.33 -28.80 17.34
C SER A 66 9.20 -30.09 16.53
N VAL A 67 8.64 -30.03 15.31
CA VAL A 67 8.60 -31.17 14.38
C VAL A 67 10.00 -31.62 13.95
N LEU A 68 10.91 -30.68 13.67
CA LEU A 68 12.30 -31.00 13.31
C LEU A 68 13.09 -31.62 14.47
N LEU A 69 12.87 -31.15 15.71
CA LEU A 69 13.49 -31.74 16.92
C LEU A 69 12.94 -33.14 17.18
N PHE A 70 11.63 -33.33 17.07
CA PHE A 70 10.98 -34.64 17.19
C PHE A 70 11.47 -35.63 16.12
N SER A 71 11.71 -35.14 14.90
CA SER A 71 12.32 -35.93 13.82
C SER A 71 13.79 -36.29 14.08
N ARG A 72 14.50 -35.55 14.92
CA ARG A 72 15.91 -35.78 15.24
C ARG A 72 16.10 -36.79 16.38
N GLU A 73 15.12 -36.88 17.28
CA GLU A 73 15.11 -37.83 18.41
C GLU A 73 14.64 -39.23 18.01
N MET A 74 13.85 -39.38 16.94
CA MET A 74 13.46 -40.70 16.42
C MET A 74 14.53 -41.35 15.54
N LYS A 75 15.55 -41.92 16.18
CA LYS A 75 16.21 -43.14 15.67
C LYS A 75 15.99 -44.23 16.71
N MET A 76 15.07 -45.15 16.40
CA MET A 76 15.05 -46.59 16.75
C MET A 76 13.61 -47.10 16.79
N GLY A 77 13.16 -47.71 15.69
CA GLY A 77 12.11 -48.75 15.63
C GLY A 77 10.65 -48.36 15.93
N PHE A 78 9.74 -48.73 15.02
CA PHE A 78 8.33 -49.09 15.28
C PHE A 78 7.16 -48.08 15.18
N LEU A 79 7.29 -46.87 14.59
CA LEU A 79 6.15 -45.91 14.44
C LEU A 79 5.87 -45.42 13.01
N GLY A 80 6.11 -46.24 11.98
CA GLY A 80 5.88 -45.85 10.58
C GLY A 80 4.40 -45.84 10.13
N ARG A 81 3.50 -46.57 10.81
CA ARG A 81 2.11 -46.75 10.36
C ARG A 81 1.11 -45.76 10.95
N THR A 82 1.31 -45.32 12.19
CA THR A 82 0.43 -44.35 12.86
C THR A 82 0.66 -42.92 12.38
N CYS A 83 1.88 -42.59 11.94
CA CYS A 83 2.24 -41.27 11.44
C CYS A 83 1.53 -40.88 10.13
N LEU A 84 1.25 -41.86 9.24
CA LEU A 84 0.55 -41.63 7.97
C LEU A 84 -0.93 -41.25 8.15
N ILE A 85 -1.58 -41.74 9.21
CA ILE A 85 -3.01 -41.49 9.48
C ILE A 85 -3.22 -40.10 10.10
N VAL A 86 -2.25 -39.63 10.90
CA VAL A 86 -2.31 -38.28 11.50
C VAL A 86 -2.02 -37.20 10.45
N LEU A 87 -1.18 -37.48 9.46
CA LEU A 87 -0.85 -36.55 8.39
C LEU A 87 -2.03 -36.30 7.41
N SER A 88 -2.92 -37.28 7.24
CA SER A 88 -4.11 -37.15 6.38
C SER A 88 -5.31 -36.48 7.07
N LEU A 89 -5.26 -36.33 8.39
CA LEU A 89 -6.30 -35.69 9.21
C LEU A 89 -5.99 -34.22 9.54
N LEU A 90 -4.81 -33.71 9.16
CA LEU A 90 -4.58 -32.27 9.16
C LEU A 90 -5.47 -31.67 8.07
N PRO A 91 -6.37 -30.73 8.39
CA PRO A 91 -6.96 -29.92 7.33
C PRO A 91 -5.80 -29.32 6.55
N ALA A 92 -5.84 -29.42 5.22
CA ALA A 92 -4.91 -28.69 4.38
C ALA A 92 -5.08 -27.21 4.76
N VAL A 93 -4.17 -26.71 5.60
CA VAL A 93 -4.11 -25.29 5.93
C VAL A 93 -3.87 -24.62 4.59
N SER A 94 -4.92 -23.97 4.08
CA SER A 94 -4.85 -23.16 2.89
C SER A 94 -3.71 -22.16 3.12
N THR A 95 -2.63 -22.31 2.37
CA THR A 95 -1.54 -21.34 2.34
C THR A 95 -2.08 -20.08 1.70
N GLN A 96 -2.79 -19.26 2.45
CA GLN A 96 -3.31 -17.99 1.98
C GLN A 96 -2.18 -16.93 2.00
N GLY A 97 -1.14 -17.19 1.19
CA GLY A 97 -0.15 -16.23 0.74
C GLY A 97 -0.17 -16.29 -0.78
N ARG A 98 -1.08 -15.53 -1.40
CA ARG A 98 -1.49 -15.76 -2.79
C ARG A 98 -0.51 -15.18 -3.82
N TRP A 99 0.37 -14.28 -3.40
CA TRP A 99 1.41 -13.65 -4.23
C TRP A 99 2.33 -12.78 -3.35
N THR A 100 3.52 -12.48 -3.86
CA THR A 100 4.50 -11.56 -3.28
C THR A 100 4.83 -10.45 -4.28
N VAL A 101 5.32 -9.32 -3.79
CA VAL A 101 5.86 -8.24 -4.63
C VAL A 101 7.38 -8.32 -4.60
N VAL A 102 7.99 -8.30 -5.77
CA VAL A 102 9.44 -8.43 -5.96
C VAL A 102 9.95 -7.19 -6.67
N GLY A 103 10.75 -6.40 -5.94
CA GLY A 103 11.47 -5.25 -6.48
C GLY A 103 12.75 -5.66 -7.20
N SER A 104 13.72 -4.75 -7.28
CA SER A 104 15.01 -5.02 -7.92
C SER A 104 16.12 -5.26 -6.90
N ASP A 105 16.84 -6.36 -7.08
CA ASP A 105 18.07 -6.63 -6.31
C ASP A 105 19.25 -5.74 -6.76
N GLN A 106 19.17 -5.14 -7.96
CA GLN A 106 20.19 -4.26 -8.51
C GLN A 106 19.69 -2.82 -8.54
N PRO A 107 20.55 -1.84 -8.19
CA PRO A 107 20.17 -0.43 -8.29
C PRO A 107 19.99 -0.03 -9.76
N VAL A 108 18.99 0.81 -10.02
CA VAL A 108 18.82 1.49 -11.29
C VAL A 108 19.77 2.69 -11.31
N ILE A 109 20.78 2.62 -12.18
CA ILE A 109 21.79 3.66 -12.34
C ILE A 109 21.48 4.45 -13.61
N ALA A 110 21.31 5.76 -13.50
CA ALA A 110 21.03 6.65 -14.63
C ALA A 110 21.50 8.08 -14.38
N GLU A 111 21.64 8.87 -15.45
CA GLU A 111 22.06 10.26 -15.35
C GLU A 111 20.88 11.19 -15.05
N ALA A 112 21.18 12.36 -14.49
CA ALA A 112 20.18 13.41 -14.32
C ALA A 112 19.64 13.87 -15.69
N GLY A 113 18.32 13.84 -15.87
CA GLY A 113 17.62 14.16 -17.11
C GLY A 113 17.05 12.93 -17.81
N ASP A 114 17.52 11.72 -17.48
CA ASP A 114 17.07 10.48 -18.12
C ASP A 114 15.63 10.10 -17.74
N ASP A 115 14.99 9.32 -18.62
CA ASP A 115 13.77 8.60 -18.32
C ASP A 115 14.14 7.16 -17.92
N VAL A 116 13.67 6.72 -16.75
CA VAL A 116 14.02 5.42 -16.18
C VAL A 116 12.79 4.58 -15.87
N ILE A 117 12.98 3.27 -15.83
CA ILE A 117 11.99 2.31 -15.35
C ILE A 117 12.51 1.71 -14.06
N LEU A 118 11.75 1.82 -12.98
CA LEU A 118 12.03 1.15 -11.72
C LEU A 118 11.31 -0.20 -11.75
N PRO A 119 12.05 -1.32 -11.87
CA PRO A 119 11.42 -2.62 -12.01
C PRO A 119 10.77 -3.06 -10.71
N CYS A 120 9.54 -3.55 -10.79
CA CYS A 120 8.85 -4.25 -9.73
C CYS A 120 7.71 -5.11 -10.31
N HIS A 121 7.51 -6.31 -9.77
CA HIS A 121 6.52 -7.24 -10.28
C HIS A 121 5.93 -8.13 -9.19
N ILE A 122 4.75 -8.69 -9.46
CA ILE A 122 4.07 -9.63 -8.59
C ILE A 122 4.43 -11.05 -8.98
N SER A 123 4.77 -11.88 -8.00
CA SER A 123 5.13 -13.28 -8.17
C SER A 123 4.26 -14.20 -7.30
N PRO A 124 3.62 -15.25 -7.86
CA PRO A 124 3.54 -15.55 -9.29
C PRO A 124 2.77 -14.47 -10.06
N ARG A 125 2.90 -14.47 -11.40
CA ARG A 125 2.21 -13.50 -12.26
C ARG A 125 0.70 -13.56 -12.05
N VAL A 126 0.13 -12.45 -11.60
CA VAL A 126 -1.31 -12.26 -11.40
C VAL A 126 -1.73 -10.92 -11.97
N ASN A 127 -2.98 -10.80 -12.41
CA ASN A 127 -3.49 -9.55 -12.95
C ASN A 127 -3.63 -8.49 -11.85
N ALA A 128 -2.95 -7.36 -12.02
CA ALA A 128 -2.91 -6.26 -11.07
C ALA A 128 -3.81 -5.07 -11.46
N VAL A 129 -4.61 -5.17 -12.53
CA VAL A 129 -5.46 -4.07 -13.03
C VAL A 129 -6.47 -3.59 -11.99
N ASP A 130 -7.02 -4.50 -11.18
CA ASP A 130 -8.00 -4.16 -10.13
C ASP A 130 -7.35 -3.86 -8.77
N MET A 131 -6.03 -3.99 -8.65
CA MET A 131 -5.30 -3.75 -7.42
C MET A 131 -5.05 -2.26 -7.20
N GLU A 132 -4.90 -1.86 -5.94
CA GLU A 132 -4.19 -0.62 -5.65
C GLU A 132 -2.70 -0.86 -5.81
N VAL A 133 -2.04 -0.06 -6.66
CA VAL A 133 -0.58 -0.07 -6.79
C VAL A 133 -0.04 1.27 -6.36
N ARG A 134 0.92 1.26 -5.45
CA ARG A 134 1.52 2.47 -4.90
C ARG A 134 3.03 2.39 -4.97
N TRP A 135 3.64 3.48 -5.41
CA TRP A 135 5.06 3.72 -5.25
C TRP A 135 5.26 4.86 -4.25
N PHE A 136 6.12 4.66 -3.27
CA PHE A 136 6.44 5.67 -2.27
C PHE A 136 7.89 5.53 -1.80
N ARG A 137 8.40 6.54 -1.11
CA ARG A 137 9.72 6.50 -0.46
C ARG A 137 9.52 6.27 1.03
N GLU A 138 9.66 7.30 1.85
CA GLU A 138 9.52 7.20 3.30
C GLU A 138 8.04 7.25 3.74
N ARG A 139 7.21 7.99 3.01
CA ARG A 139 5.85 8.33 3.42
C ARG A 139 4.80 7.66 2.55
N PHE A 140 4.06 6.72 3.14
CA PHE A 140 2.97 6.03 2.45
C PHE A 140 1.84 6.99 2.01
N ASP A 141 1.56 8.03 2.79
CA ASP A 141 0.51 9.03 2.53
C ASP A 141 0.90 10.07 1.45
N MET A 142 2.18 10.13 1.09
CA MET A 142 2.75 11.03 0.09
C MET A 142 3.40 10.20 -1.04
N PRO A 143 2.59 9.52 -1.87
CA PRO A 143 3.10 8.58 -2.85
C PRO A 143 3.84 9.30 -3.98
N VAL A 144 4.91 8.67 -4.45
CA VAL A 144 5.57 8.96 -5.72
C VAL A 144 4.58 8.73 -6.86
N HIS A 145 3.86 7.61 -6.82
CA HIS A 145 2.82 7.27 -7.77
C HIS A 145 1.69 6.51 -7.10
N LEU A 146 0.45 6.75 -7.52
CA LEU A 146 -0.73 6.04 -7.03
C LEU A 146 -1.62 5.64 -8.20
N TYR A 147 -1.81 4.34 -8.35
CA TYR A 147 -2.79 3.72 -9.24
C TYR A 147 -3.90 3.11 -8.37
N LEU A 148 -5.13 3.57 -8.60
CA LEU A 148 -6.27 3.15 -7.80
C LEU A 148 -7.55 3.28 -8.64
N LYS A 149 -8.43 2.28 -8.54
CA LYS A 149 -9.67 2.19 -9.34
C LYS A 149 -9.36 2.25 -10.84
N GLN A 150 -8.45 1.38 -11.26
CA GLN A 150 -8.05 1.17 -12.65
C GLN A 150 -7.42 2.40 -13.36
N ARG A 151 -6.95 3.40 -12.61
CA ARG A 151 -6.39 4.63 -13.18
C ARG A 151 -5.37 5.29 -12.25
N ASP A 152 -4.46 6.05 -12.86
CA ASP A 152 -3.51 6.90 -12.15
C ASP A 152 -4.23 8.02 -11.38
N GLN A 153 -3.69 8.41 -10.23
CA GLN A 153 -4.27 9.41 -9.33
C GLN A 153 -3.31 10.61 -9.15
N PRO A 154 -3.06 11.43 -10.19
CA PRO A 154 -2.08 12.52 -10.13
C PRO A 154 -2.37 13.57 -9.04
N GLY A 155 -3.65 13.83 -8.74
CA GLY A 155 -4.04 14.76 -7.68
C GLY A 155 -3.73 14.31 -6.25
N ARG A 156 -3.30 13.05 -6.06
CA ARG A 156 -2.94 12.47 -4.77
C ARG A 156 -1.46 12.12 -4.65
N GLN A 157 -0.67 12.45 -5.67
CA GLN A 157 0.78 12.25 -5.68
C GLN A 157 1.51 13.43 -5.04
N ASP A 158 2.70 13.15 -4.53
CA ASP A 158 3.66 14.19 -4.17
C ASP A 158 3.92 15.10 -5.39
N ARG A 159 3.89 16.42 -5.14
CA ARG A 159 4.09 17.46 -6.16
C ARG A 159 5.41 17.31 -6.92
N ALA A 160 6.45 16.75 -6.30
CA ALA A 160 7.74 16.53 -6.96
C ALA A 160 7.68 15.52 -8.12
N TYR A 161 6.67 14.64 -8.12
CA TYR A 161 6.54 13.52 -9.06
C TYR A 161 5.33 13.64 -10.00
N GLN A 162 4.44 14.62 -9.77
CA GLN A 162 3.28 14.88 -10.63
C GLN A 162 3.69 15.10 -12.09
N GLY A 163 3.04 14.37 -13.02
CA GLY A 163 3.32 14.44 -14.45
C GLY A 163 4.62 13.77 -14.91
N ARG A 164 5.40 13.20 -13.99
CA ARG A 164 6.68 12.52 -14.28
C ARG A 164 6.59 11.01 -14.18
N THR A 165 5.53 10.47 -13.58
CA THR A 165 5.40 9.05 -13.30
C THR A 165 4.24 8.42 -14.05
N ALA A 166 4.37 7.17 -14.51
CA ALA A 166 3.28 6.39 -15.04
C ALA A 166 3.49 4.88 -14.83
N LEU A 167 2.40 4.12 -14.76
CA LEU A 167 2.42 2.66 -14.93
C LEU A 167 1.96 2.30 -16.35
N SER A 168 2.37 1.13 -16.83
CA SER A 168 1.91 0.62 -18.13
C SER A 168 0.64 -0.23 -17.96
N PRO A 169 -0.52 0.18 -18.49
CA PRO A 169 -1.78 -0.56 -18.32
C PRO A 169 -1.74 -1.99 -18.85
N SER A 170 -1.01 -2.24 -19.94
CA SER A 170 -0.83 -3.57 -20.51
C SER A 170 0.07 -4.45 -19.64
N ALA A 171 1.08 -3.86 -18.98
CA ALA A 171 1.98 -4.59 -18.09
C ALA A 171 1.28 -5.07 -16.81
N LEU A 172 0.34 -4.29 -16.28
CA LEU A 172 -0.47 -4.64 -15.10
C LEU A 172 -1.24 -5.95 -15.28
N GLN A 173 -1.68 -6.27 -16.50
CA GLN A 173 -2.39 -7.52 -16.80
C GLN A 173 -1.56 -8.77 -16.49
N THR A 174 -0.23 -8.65 -16.49
CA THR A 174 0.72 -9.73 -16.22
C THR A 174 1.40 -9.61 -14.85
N GLY A 175 0.94 -8.67 -14.02
CA GLY A 175 1.48 -8.43 -12.67
C GLY A 175 2.75 -7.60 -12.66
N ASN A 176 3.13 -6.98 -13.77
CA ASN A 176 4.26 -6.06 -13.80
C ASN A 176 3.79 -4.66 -13.39
N ILE A 177 4.29 -4.19 -12.26
CA ILE A 177 3.95 -2.92 -11.62
C ILE A 177 5.11 -1.92 -11.65
N SER A 178 6.02 -2.09 -12.61
CA SER A 178 7.21 -1.24 -12.78
C SER A 178 6.82 0.21 -13.06
N LEU A 179 7.53 1.14 -12.43
CA LEU A 179 7.25 2.57 -12.53
C LEU A 179 8.10 3.21 -13.62
N HIS A 180 7.48 3.91 -14.55
CA HIS A 180 8.19 4.79 -15.46
C HIS A 180 8.35 6.17 -14.79
N LEU A 181 9.58 6.61 -14.55
CA LEU A 181 9.90 7.91 -13.97
C LEU A 181 10.68 8.76 -14.97
N ARG A 182 10.12 9.91 -15.34
CA ARG A 182 10.66 10.82 -16.36
C ARG A 182 11.48 11.95 -15.79
N ASN A 183 12.46 12.42 -16.57
CA ASN A 183 13.31 13.56 -16.27
C ASN A 183 13.92 13.43 -14.87
N LEU A 184 14.72 12.38 -14.67
CA LEU A 184 15.30 12.02 -13.38
C LEU A 184 16.12 13.18 -12.80
N ARG A 185 15.94 13.48 -11.51
CA ARG A 185 16.62 14.58 -10.82
C ARG A 185 17.55 14.01 -9.78
N SER A 186 18.60 14.75 -9.41
CA SER A 186 19.50 14.35 -8.31
C SER A 186 18.77 14.12 -6.99
N SER A 187 17.64 14.81 -6.74
CA SER A 187 16.76 14.62 -5.57
C SER A 187 16.02 13.29 -5.57
N ASP A 188 15.89 12.65 -6.73
CA ASP A 188 15.18 11.39 -6.88
C ASP A 188 16.03 10.18 -6.47
N ARG A 189 17.32 10.39 -6.15
CA ARG A 189 18.19 9.35 -5.59
C ARG A 189 17.59 8.76 -4.31
N GLY A 190 17.63 7.44 -4.19
CA GLY A 190 17.28 6.70 -2.98
C GLY A 190 16.48 5.44 -3.25
N VAL A 191 15.98 4.85 -2.17
CA VAL A 191 15.15 3.64 -2.22
C VAL A 191 13.69 4.00 -2.42
N TYR A 192 13.05 3.27 -3.32
CA TYR A 192 11.63 3.35 -3.61
C TYR A 192 10.98 2.02 -3.22
N THR A 193 9.81 2.10 -2.59
CA THR A 193 8.98 0.95 -2.24
C THR A 193 7.81 0.86 -3.22
N CYS A 194 7.67 -0.29 -3.86
CA CYS A 194 6.49 -0.66 -4.63
C CYS A 194 5.56 -1.51 -3.75
N PHE A 195 4.28 -1.20 -3.76
CA PHE A 195 3.25 -1.83 -2.94
C PHE A 195 2.06 -2.21 -3.82
N ALA A 196 1.51 -3.40 -3.60
CA ALA A 196 0.29 -3.87 -4.24
C ALA A 196 -0.71 -4.36 -3.18
N ASP A 197 -1.99 -4.05 -3.37
CA ASP A 197 -3.08 -4.47 -2.49
C ASP A 197 -4.31 -4.89 -3.31
N ASP A 198 -4.79 -6.13 -3.09
CA ASP A 198 -6.02 -6.65 -3.72
C ASP A 198 -7.28 -6.52 -2.84
N GLY A 199 -7.15 -5.79 -1.72
CA GLY A 199 -8.18 -5.58 -0.70
C GLY A 199 -8.24 -6.68 0.36
N ARG A 200 -7.60 -7.83 0.12
CA ARG A 200 -7.51 -8.95 1.09
C ARG A 200 -6.05 -9.24 1.47
N TRP A 201 -5.14 -9.04 0.54
CA TRP A 201 -3.73 -9.30 0.68
C TRP A 201 -2.92 -8.11 0.15
N ASN A 202 -1.82 -7.82 0.82
CA ASN A 202 -0.88 -6.78 0.40
C ASN A 202 0.55 -7.20 0.67
N GLU A 203 1.43 -6.79 -0.22
CA GLU A 203 2.86 -7.04 -0.18
C GLU A 203 3.62 -5.85 -0.76
N GLU A 204 4.91 -5.78 -0.45
CA GLU A 204 5.80 -4.72 -0.91
C GLU A 204 7.16 -5.26 -1.35
N GLY A 205 7.80 -4.51 -2.25
CA GLY A 205 9.16 -4.74 -2.72
C GLY A 205 9.90 -3.41 -2.80
N GLN A 206 11.22 -3.47 -2.98
CA GLN A 206 12.08 -2.29 -3.01
C GLN A 206 12.97 -2.25 -4.23
N THR A 207 13.21 -1.03 -4.72
CA THR A 207 14.12 -0.75 -5.84
C THR A 207 14.90 0.51 -5.52
N GLU A 208 16.23 0.44 -5.59
CA GLU A 208 17.12 1.58 -5.37
C GLU A 208 17.40 2.32 -6.68
N VAL A 209 17.47 3.66 -6.62
CA VAL A 209 17.87 4.53 -7.72
C VAL A 209 19.13 5.30 -7.34
N ILE A 210 20.14 5.20 -8.21
CA ILE A 210 21.39 5.95 -8.11
C ILE A 210 21.45 6.93 -9.29
N VAL A 211 21.54 8.22 -8.97
CA VAL A 211 21.66 9.28 -9.97
C VAL A 211 23.11 9.68 -10.13
N THR A 212 23.66 9.55 -11.33
CA THR A 212 24.99 10.02 -11.70
C THR A 212 24.93 11.46 -12.21
N ALA A 213 26.03 12.20 -12.01
CA ALA A 213 26.16 13.55 -12.54
C ALA A 213 26.54 13.48 -14.03
N MET A 214 26.01 14.41 -14.83
CA MET A 214 26.40 14.57 -16.23
C MET A 214 27.90 14.87 -16.29
N GLU A 215 28.69 13.96 -16.84
CA GLU A 215 30.10 14.23 -17.08
C GLU A 215 30.16 15.27 -18.20
N ARG A 216 30.56 16.51 -17.86
CA ARG A 216 30.75 17.57 -18.86
C ARG A 216 31.78 17.05 -19.88
N LYS A 217 31.32 16.66 -21.08
CA LYS A 217 32.17 16.53 -22.26
C LYS A 217 32.80 17.90 -22.50
N LEU A 218 33.99 18.11 -21.97
CA LEU A 218 34.87 19.19 -22.39
C LEU A 218 35.28 18.85 -23.83
N GLU A 219 34.60 19.42 -24.82
CA GLU A 219 35.13 19.43 -26.18
C GLU A 219 36.48 20.17 -26.15
N PRO A 220 37.57 19.58 -26.67
CA PRO A 220 38.84 20.27 -26.75
C PRO A 220 38.67 21.48 -27.67
N MET A 221 39.02 22.67 -27.16
CA MET A 221 39.12 23.88 -28.00
C MET A 221 40.00 23.55 -29.20
N GLY A 222 39.42 23.66 -30.39
CA GLY A 222 40.10 23.46 -31.65
C GLY A 222 41.38 24.29 -31.70
N LYS A 223 42.46 23.63 -32.12
CA LYS A 223 43.73 24.27 -32.48
C LYS A 223 43.62 24.94 -33.85
#